data_AF-A0A6B3HBY5-F1
#
_entry.id   AF-A0A6B3HBY5-F1
#
_cell.length_a   1.000
_cell.length_b   1.000
_cell.length_c   1.000
_cell.angle_alpha   90.00
_cell.angle_beta   90.00
_cell.angle_gamma   90.00
#
_symmetry.space_group_name_H-M   'P 1'
#
loop_
_entity.id
_entity.type
_entity.pdbx_description
1 polymer ?
#
loop_
_entity_poly.entity_id
_entity_poly.type
_entity_poly.pdbx_seq_one_letter_code
_entity_poly.pdbx_strand_id
1 'polypeptide(L)'
;LYLQERRRLRLYLRQDEYGRYYSAIVYLPRDRYTTGVRLRLIDILKEELGGTSVDFTAWNTESILSRLHFVIRVPPGTELAHLTDADADRIEARLVAAARSWADGFGEALNAELGEERAAELQRQYGHSFPEGYKADHSPRAA
;
A
#
# COMPACT_ATOMS: atom_id res chain seq x y z
N LEU A 1 16.37 19.05 -2.16
CA LEU A 1 16.52 17.60 -2.49
C LEU A 1 16.09 16.67 -1.35
N TYR A 2 16.34 17.00 -0.07
CA TYR A 2 15.94 16.18 1.09
C TYR A 2 14.42 15.98 1.33
N LEU A 3 13.54 16.82 0.75
CA LEU A 3 12.10 16.73 0.99
C LEU A 3 11.43 15.54 0.25
N GLN A 4 12.03 15.06 -0.85
CA GLN A 4 11.50 13.95 -1.65
C GLN A 4 11.82 12.56 -1.07
N GLU A 5 12.96 12.40 -0.37
CA GLU A 5 13.33 11.13 0.27
C GLU A 5 12.37 10.74 1.40
N ARG A 6 11.79 11.72 2.11
CA ARG A 6 10.83 11.48 3.20
C ARG A 6 9.45 11.00 2.73
N ARG A 7 9.16 11.04 1.42
CA ARG A 7 7.87 10.63 0.82
C ARG A 7 8.00 9.38 -0.08
N ARG A 8 8.95 8.50 0.23
CA ARG A 8 9.08 7.20 -0.46
C ARG A 8 8.41 6.11 0.35
N LEU A 9 7.79 5.17 -0.35
CA LEU A 9 7.31 3.95 0.27
C LEU A 9 8.52 3.17 0.78
N ARG A 10 8.43 2.61 1.99
CA ARG A 10 9.44 1.74 2.56
C ARG A 10 8.83 0.43 3.03
N LEU A 11 9.55 -0.66 2.82
CA LEU A 11 9.17 -2.01 3.19
C LEU A 11 10.15 -2.56 4.23
N TYR A 12 9.62 -3.14 5.28
CA TYR A 12 10.37 -3.93 6.25
C TYR A 12 9.76 -5.33 6.32
N LEU A 13 10.54 -6.33 5.91
CA LEU A 13 10.15 -7.73 5.94
C LEU A 13 10.76 -8.42 7.15
N ARG A 14 9.95 -9.28 7.78
CA ARG A 14 10.40 -10.21 8.82
C ARG A 14 9.79 -11.57 8.56
N GLN A 15 10.57 -12.60 8.83
CA GLN A 15 10.12 -13.99 8.80
C GLN A 15 9.72 -14.44 10.20
N ASP A 16 8.64 -15.22 10.29
CA ASP A 16 8.31 -15.94 11.51
C ASP A 16 9.33 -17.08 11.72
N GLU A 17 9.83 -17.22 12.96
CA GLU A 17 10.86 -18.22 13.31
C GLU A 17 10.36 -19.66 13.13
N TYR A 18 9.04 -19.88 13.13
CA TYR A 18 8.43 -21.19 12.95
C TYR A 18 7.91 -21.42 11.51
N GLY A 19 8.25 -20.52 10.58
CA GLY A 19 7.94 -20.69 9.17
C GLY A 19 6.46 -20.53 8.80
N ARG A 20 5.64 -19.90 9.66
CA ARG A 20 4.18 -19.85 9.47
C ARG A 20 3.69 -18.68 8.61
N TYR A 21 4.43 -17.58 8.61
CA TYR A 21 4.04 -16.36 7.90
C TYR A 21 5.24 -15.42 7.70
N TYR A 22 5.07 -14.47 6.79
CA TYR A 22 5.89 -13.27 6.70
C TYR A 22 5.14 -12.08 7.30
N SER A 23 5.86 -11.21 7.99
CA SER A 23 5.37 -9.92 8.46
C SER A 23 5.97 -8.82 7.60
N ALA A 24 5.13 -8.04 6.93
CA ALA A 24 5.56 -6.91 6.12
C ALA A 24 5.02 -5.60 6.71
N ILE A 25 5.91 -4.69 7.10
CA ILE A 25 5.51 -3.33 7.47
C ILE A 25 5.81 -2.41 6.29
N VAL A 26 4.77 -1.74 5.80
CA VAL A 26 4.84 -0.79 4.70
C VAL A 26 4.54 0.61 5.22
N TYR A 27 5.48 1.51 5.05
CA TYR A 27 5.27 2.95 5.24
C TYR A 27 4.98 3.58 3.89
N LEU A 28 3.88 4.31 3.78
CA LEU A 28 3.46 4.92 2.51
C LEU A 28 2.95 6.35 2.74
N PRO A 29 3.20 7.32 1.83
CA PRO A 29 2.63 8.65 1.95
C PRO A 29 1.11 8.61 2.00
N ARG A 30 0.51 9.26 2.99
CA ARG A 30 -0.95 9.19 3.24
C ARG A 30 -1.82 9.48 2.03
N ASP A 31 -1.41 10.42 1.20
CA ASP A 31 -2.07 10.81 -0.04
C ASP A 31 -2.17 9.67 -1.07
N ARG A 32 -1.33 8.63 -0.93
CA ARG A 32 -1.34 7.43 -1.76
C ARG A 32 -2.04 6.23 -1.09
N TYR A 33 -2.50 6.34 0.16
CA TYR A 33 -3.17 5.23 0.83
C TYR A 33 -4.64 5.18 0.41
N THR A 34 -4.98 4.18 -0.40
CA THR A 34 -6.37 3.86 -0.74
C THR A 34 -6.61 2.36 -0.71
N THR A 35 -7.89 1.97 -0.67
CA THR A 35 -8.30 0.57 -0.76
C THR A 35 -7.75 -0.11 -2.02
N GLY A 36 -7.74 0.59 -3.16
CA GLY A 36 -7.17 0.06 -4.40
C GLY A 36 -5.67 -0.20 -4.31
N VAL A 37 -4.89 0.74 -3.76
CA VAL A 37 -3.46 0.53 -3.50
C VAL A 37 -3.26 -0.64 -2.56
N ARG A 38 -3.99 -0.67 -1.43
CA ARG A 38 -3.90 -1.75 -0.44
C ARG A 38 -4.09 -3.14 -1.07
N LEU A 39 -5.11 -3.32 -1.90
CA LEU A 39 -5.39 -4.59 -2.55
C LEU A 39 -4.24 -5.01 -3.49
N ARG A 40 -3.70 -4.08 -4.29
CA ARG A 40 -2.53 -4.37 -5.13
C ARG A 40 -1.28 -4.72 -4.31
N LEU A 41 -1.06 -4.03 -3.19
CA LEU A 41 0.06 -4.36 -2.29
C LEU A 41 -0.12 -5.78 -1.72
N ILE A 42 -1.34 -6.16 -1.33
CA ILE A 42 -1.67 -7.52 -0.88
C ILE A 42 -1.35 -8.54 -1.98
N ASP A 43 -1.78 -8.30 -3.21
CA ASP A 43 -1.54 -9.22 -4.33
C ASP A 43 -0.04 -9.41 -4.60
N ILE A 44 0.72 -8.31 -4.64
CA ILE A 44 2.18 -8.36 -4.81
C ILE A 44 2.83 -9.12 -3.66
N LEU A 45 2.52 -8.79 -2.41
CA LEU A 45 3.10 -9.46 -1.25
C LEU A 45 2.75 -10.95 -1.22
N LYS A 46 1.53 -11.31 -1.62
CA LYS A 46 1.08 -12.70 -1.70
C LYS A 46 1.84 -13.48 -2.77
N GLU A 47 2.00 -12.90 -3.96
CA GLU A 47 2.74 -13.51 -5.07
C GLU A 47 4.23 -13.68 -4.70
N GLU A 48 4.85 -12.63 -4.18
CA GLU A 48 6.29 -12.57 -3.89
C GLU A 48 6.74 -13.50 -2.76
N LEU A 49 5.85 -13.73 -1.80
CA LEU A 49 6.15 -14.47 -0.58
C LEU A 49 5.46 -15.84 -0.53
N GLY A 50 4.84 -16.29 -1.63
CA GLY A 50 4.13 -17.57 -1.69
C GLY A 50 2.97 -17.66 -0.71
N GLY A 51 2.30 -16.54 -0.45
CA GLY A 51 1.22 -16.44 0.51
C GLY A 51 -0.08 -17.09 0.03
N THR A 52 -0.87 -17.60 0.98
CA THR A 52 -2.23 -18.11 0.75
C THR A 52 -3.29 -17.10 1.17
N SER A 53 -3.04 -16.40 2.27
CA SER A 53 -3.89 -15.36 2.82
C SER A 53 -3.05 -14.22 3.36
N VAL A 54 -3.63 -13.01 3.33
CA VAL A 54 -3.00 -11.81 3.87
C VAL A 54 -4.01 -11.08 4.74
N ASP A 55 -3.67 -10.93 6.01
CA ASP A 55 -4.36 -9.97 6.88
C ASP A 55 -3.62 -8.65 6.88
N PHE A 56 -4.32 -7.56 7.15
CA PHE A 56 -3.69 -6.26 7.30
C PHE A 56 -4.27 -5.46 8.46
N THR A 57 -3.42 -4.61 9.03
CA THR A 57 -3.81 -3.56 9.97
C THR A 57 -3.23 -2.24 9.49
N ALA A 58 -4.04 -1.19 9.51
CA ALA A 58 -3.61 0.18 9.20
C ALA A 58 -3.52 0.99 10.50
N TRP A 59 -2.40 1.69 10.71
CA TRP A 59 -2.28 2.68 11.78
C TRP A 59 -2.13 4.06 11.20
N ASN A 60 -2.98 4.93 11.73
CA ASN A 60 -3.11 6.29 11.32
C ASN A 60 -2.53 7.13 12.44
N THR A 61 -1.29 7.54 12.22
CA THR A 61 -0.54 8.35 13.17
C THR A 61 -0.74 9.84 12.85
N GLU A 62 -0.23 10.76 13.65
CA GLU A 62 -0.18 12.19 13.26
C GLU A 62 0.88 12.47 12.16
N SER A 63 1.51 11.43 11.61
CA SER A 63 2.53 11.51 10.56
C SER A 63 1.95 11.73 9.16
N ILE A 64 2.78 12.23 8.25
CA ILE A 64 2.51 12.28 6.79
C ILE A 64 2.52 10.88 6.14
N LEU A 65 2.93 9.84 6.88
CA LEU A 65 2.99 8.46 6.44
C LEU A 65 1.90 7.63 7.11
N SER A 66 1.19 6.83 6.33
CA SER A 66 0.41 5.70 6.83
C SER A 66 1.34 4.51 7.05
N ARG A 67 1.12 3.79 8.15
CA ARG A 67 1.79 2.51 8.40
C ARG A 67 0.80 1.39 8.20
N LEU A 68 1.12 0.47 7.29
CA LEU A 68 0.39 -0.76 7.07
C LEU A 68 1.24 -1.92 7.57
N HIS A 69 0.62 -2.88 8.25
CA HIS A 69 1.24 -4.15 8.60
C HIS A 69 0.43 -5.24 7.94
N PHE A 70 1.12 -6.06 7.17
CA PHE A 70 0.57 -7.23 6.52
C PHE A 70 1.14 -8.48 7.18
N VAL A 71 0.27 -9.46 7.39
CA VAL A 71 0.63 -10.81 7.82
C VAL A 71 0.31 -11.75 6.68
N ILE A 72 1.35 -12.21 5.99
CA ILE A 72 1.24 -13.08 4.82
C ILE A 72 1.43 -14.52 5.27
N ARG A 73 0.35 -15.29 5.35
CA ARG A 73 0.41 -16.70 5.77
C ARG A 73 0.80 -17.60 4.60
N VAL A 74 1.70 -18.54 4.86
CA VAL A 74 2.13 -19.55 3.87
C VAL A 74 1.43 -20.89 4.14
N PRO A 75 1.41 -21.83 3.17
CA PRO A 75 0.91 -23.18 3.41
C PRO A 75 1.67 -23.88 4.55
N PRO A 76 1.02 -24.73 5.36
CA PRO A 76 1.70 -25.55 6.35
C PRO A 76 2.79 -26.43 5.72
N GLY A 77 3.95 -26.51 6.35
CA GLY A 77 5.10 -27.29 5.84
C GLY A 77 5.89 -26.57 4.74
N THR A 78 5.59 -25.30 4.44
CA THR A 78 6.42 -24.47 3.58
C THR A 78 7.72 -24.12 4.29
N GLU A 79 8.86 -24.41 3.65
CA GLU A 79 10.14 -23.87 4.08
C GLU A 79 10.23 -22.41 3.61
N LEU A 80 10.28 -21.48 4.57
CA LEU A 80 10.40 -20.07 4.22
C LEU A 80 11.78 -19.81 3.63
N ALA A 81 11.81 -19.30 2.39
CA ALA A 81 13.03 -18.84 1.79
C ALA A 81 13.64 -17.71 2.64
N HIS A 82 14.94 -17.80 2.93
CA HIS A 82 15.67 -16.70 3.56
C HIS A 82 15.65 -15.48 2.62
N LEU A 83 15.10 -14.37 3.10
CA LEU A 83 14.94 -13.15 2.31
C LEU A 83 16.27 -12.42 2.32
N THR A 84 16.86 -12.25 1.14
CA THR A 84 18.03 -11.40 0.97
C THR A 84 17.62 -9.94 0.91
N ASP A 85 18.57 -9.03 1.12
CA ASP A 85 18.34 -7.59 0.91
C ASP A 85 17.88 -7.30 -0.53
N ALA A 86 18.40 -8.06 -1.51
CA ALA A 86 17.99 -7.94 -2.91
C ALA A 86 16.52 -8.33 -3.14
N ASP A 87 16.01 -9.33 -2.42
CA ASP A 87 14.60 -9.69 -2.47
C ASP A 87 13.73 -8.58 -1.88
N ALA A 88 14.12 -8.05 -0.72
CA ALA A 88 13.42 -6.95 -0.08
C ALA A 88 13.37 -5.70 -0.97
N ASP A 89 14.49 -5.33 -1.59
CA ASP A 89 14.58 -4.18 -2.51
C ASP A 89 13.71 -4.37 -3.76
N ARG A 90 13.71 -5.58 -4.33
CA ARG A 90 12.88 -5.91 -5.49
C ARG A 90 11.39 -5.84 -5.16
N ILE A 91 10.98 -6.38 -4.00
CA ILE A 91 9.59 -6.29 -3.55
C ILE A 91 9.22 -4.83 -3.26
N GLU A 92 10.06 -4.07 -2.55
CA GLU A 92 9.85 -2.64 -2.29
C GLU A 92 9.63 -1.87 -3.60
N ALA A 93 10.45 -2.12 -4.62
CA ALA A 93 10.31 -1.48 -5.93
C ALA A 93 8.96 -1.79 -6.61
N ARG A 94 8.48 -3.04 -6.55
CA ARG A 94 7.14 -3.41 -7.06
C ARG A 94 6.03 -2.68 -6.29
N LEU A 95 6.12 -2.61 -4.97
CA LEU A 95 5.15 -1.89 -4.13
C LEU A 95 5.14 -0.38 -4.43
N VAL A 96 6.32 0.23 -4.63
CA VAL A 96 6.45 1.64 -5.04
C VAL A 96 5.73 1.88 -6.37
N ALA A 97 5.93 1.02 -7.37
CA ALA A 97 5.29 1.15 -8.67
C ALA A 97 3.76 1.01 -8.59
N ALA A 98 3.26 0.07 -7.79
CA ALA A 98 1.83 -0.13 -7.57
C ALA A 98 1.16 1.08 -6.89
N ALA A 99 1.84 1.70 -5.91
CA ALA A 99 1.34 2.88 -5.23
C ALA A 99 1.35 4.14 -6.11
N ARG A 100 2.30 4.26 -7.06
CA ARG A 100 2.34 5.37 -8.03
C ARG A 100 1.27 5.25 -9.11
N SER A 101 1.22 4.09 -9.77
CA SER A 101 0.27 3.85 -10.88
C SER A 101 -1.21 4.03 -10.49
N TRP A 102 -1.57 3.84 -9.22
CA TRP A 102 -2.93 4.16 -8.76
C TRP A 102 -3.15 5.67 -8.59
N ALA A 103 -2.18 6.42 -8.06
CA ALA A 103 -2.32 7.87 -7.94
C ALA A 103 -2.50 8.52 -9.32
N ASP A 104 -1.79 7.99 -10.32
CA ASP A 104 -1.90 8.40 -11.71
C ASP A 104 -3.29 8.00 -12.28
N GLY A 105 -3.71 6.75 -12.10
CA GLY A 105 -5.03 6.27 -12.57
C GLY A 105 -6.24 6.89 -11.87
N PHE A 106 -6.11 7.35 -10.61
CA PHE A 106 -7.15 8.09 -9.90
C PHE A 106 -7.31 9.50 -10.46
N GLY A 107 -6.21 10.17 -10.80
CA GLY A 107 -6.23 11.46 -11.51
C GLY A 107 -6.90 11.34 -12.88
N GLU A 108 -6.55 10.31 -13.65
CA GLU A 108 -7.19 10.03 -14.94
C GLU A 108 -8.70 9.74 -14.82
N ALA A 109 -9.12 8.94 -13.83
CA ALA A 109 -10.53 8.63 -13.61
C ALA A 109 -11.35 9.86 -13.18
N LEU A 110 -10.81 10.73 -12.32
CA LEU A 110 -11.44 12.00 -11.96
C LEU A 110 -11.52 12.94 -13.17
N ASN A 111 -10.45 13.04 -13.97
CA ASN A 111 -10.42 13.85 -15.18
C ASN A 111 -11.47 13.38 -16.21
N ALA A 112 -11.66 12.07 -16.34
CA ALA A 112 -12.61 11.48 -17.28
C ALA A 112 -14.08 11.75 -16.92
N GLU A 113 -14.44 11.80 -15.64
CA GLU A 113 -15.83 12.02 -15.22
C GLU A 113 -16.17 13.49 -14.94
N LEU A 114 -15.21 14.32 -14.57
CA LEU A 114 -15.47 15.67 -14.02
C LEU A 114 -14.75 16.80 -14.77
N GLY A 115 -13.87 16.48 -15.71
CA GLY A 115 -13.01 17.44 -16.42
C GLY A 115 -11.83 17.93 -15.58
N GLU A 116 -10.72 18.30 -16.25
CA GLU A 116 -9.42 18.57 -15.62
C GLU A 116 -9.46 19.61 -14.48
N GLU A 117 -10.22 20.69 -14.65
CA GLU A 117 -10.31 21.78 -13.66
C GLU A 117 -11.01 21.33 -12.37
N ARG A 118 -12.12 20.59 -12.51
CA ARG A 118 -12.95 20.15 -11.38
C ARG A 118 -12.32 18.95 -10.67
N ALA A 119 -11.71 18.05 -11.43
CA ALA A 119 -10.90 16.95 -10.90
C ALA A 119 -9.72 17.47 -10.07
N ALA A 120 -8.99 18.47 -10.55
CA ALA A 120 -7.88 19.07 -9.82
C ALA A 120 -8.34 19.83 -8.56
N GLU A 121 -9.49 20.51 -8.60
CA GLU A 121 -10.12 21.11 -7.41
C GLU A 121 -10.52 20.05 -6.38
N LEU A 122 -11.26 19.01 -6.79
CA LEU A 122 -11.76 17.98 -5.89
C LEU A 122 -10.64 17.13 -5.31
N GLN A 123 -9.58 16.85 -6.08
CA GLN A 123 -8.40 16.16 -5.58
C GLN A 123 -7.65 16.99 -4.53
N ARG A 124 -7.58 18.31 -4.71
CA ARG A 124 -7.03 19.24 -3.70
C ARG A 124 -7.93 19.38 -2.47
N GLN A 125 -9.25 19.36 -2.66
CA GLN A 125 -10.25 19.66 -1.63
C GLN A 125 -10.69 18.44 -0.81
N TYR A 126 -10.72 17.25 -1.40
CA TYR A 126 -11.24 16.03 -0.78
C TYR A 126 -10.22 14.89 -0.66
N GLY A 127 -9.06 14.97 -1.33
CA GLY A 127 -7.99 13.96 -1.22
C GLY A 127 -7.56 13.68 0.23
N HIS A 128 -7.63 14.71 1.08
CA HIS A 128 -7.22 14.67 2.49
C HIS A 128 -8.39 14.65 3.49
N SER A 129 -9.64 14.69 3.04
CA SER A 129 -10.76 15.09 3.90
C SER A 129 -11.62 13.94 4.46
N PHE A 130 -11.44 12.70 3.99
CA PHE A 130 -12.21 11.57 4.54
C PHE A 130 -11.50 10.89 5.72
N PRO A 131 -12.20 10.68 6.86
CA PRO A 131 -11.71 9.91 7.99
C PRO A 131 -11.33 8.48 7.58
N GLU A 132 -10.25 7.96 8.16
CA GLU A 132 -9.63 6.74 7.66
C GLU A 132 -10.47 5.46 7.83
N GLY A 133 -11.42 5.44 8.79
CA GLY A 133 -12.40 4.34 8.89
C GLY A 133 -13.38 4.30 7.71
N TYR A 134 -13.76 5.47 7.18
CA TYR A 134 -14.69 5.56 6.05
C TYR A 134 -14.02 5.11 4.73
N LYS A 135 -12.74 5.44 4.53
CA LYS A 135 -11.99 5.00 3.33
C LYS A 135 -11.69 3.49 3.34
N ALA A 136 -11.67 2.85 4.50
CA ALA A 136 -11.38 1.42 4.64
C ALA A 136 -12.56 0.54 4.18
N ASP A 137 -13.79 1.04 4.34
CA ASP A 137 -15.03 0.28 4.16
C ASP A 137 -15.83 0.66 2.90
N HIS A 138 -15.46 1.72 2.18
CA HIS A 138 -16.22 2.22 1.02
C HIS A 138 -15.39 2.31 -0.27
N SER A 139 -16.00 1.88 -1.39
CA SER A 139 -15.40 1.96 -2.73
C SER A 139 -15.44 3.39 -3.30
N PRO A 140 -14.60 3.74 -4.28
CA PRO A 140 -14.55 5.07 -4.90
C PRO A 140 -15.89 5.57 -5.47
N ARG A 141 -16.81 4.65 -5.77
CA ARG A 141 -18.15 4.96 -6.31
C ARG A 141 -19.17 5.39 -5.24
N ALA A 142 -18.80 5.32 -3.97
CA ALA A 142 -19.68 5.59 -2.84
C ALA A 142 -19.34 6.89 -2.09
N ALA A 143 -18.39 7.68 -2.61
CA ALA A 143 -18.01 8.99 -2.09
C ALA A 143 -18.80 10.13 -2.74
#